data_AF-A0A7C4GGA1-F1
#
_entry.id   AF-A0A7C4GGA1-F1
#
_cell.length_a   1.000
_cell.length_b   1.000
_cell.length_c   1.000
_cell.angle_alpha   90.00
_cell.angle_beta   90.00
_cell.angle_gamma   90.00
#
_symmetry.space_group_name_H-M   'P 1'
#
loop_
_entity.id
_entity.type
_entity.pdbx_description
1 polymer ?
#
loop_
_entity_poly.entity_id
_entity_poly.type
_entity_poly.pdbx_seq_one_letter_code
_entity_poly.pdbx_strand_id
1 'polypeptide(L)'
;MPKRKEPTPTVERSIAAPPYGAVASGLSDDDFHKGRVCTTHWAADARYAWDSGIAIGRYLEGLKAGRLLAVECRKCHRVMIPPRMFCELCFRPIDGWRQVKDTGIINTFSLCYVTWDVKRIKEPQIPAVIEIDGASPGMGIMHLIGGIDPKSVRIGMKVRAVWKPAAEREGAITDILYWRPF
;
A
#
# COMPACT_ATOMS: atom_id res chain seq x y z
N MET A 1 14.78 85.38 -9.39
CA MET A 1 15.76 84.45 -10.00
C MET A 1 15.57 83.06 -9.38
N PRO A 2 15.16 82.04 -10.17
CA PRO A 2 14.89 80.72 -9.63
C PRO A 2 16.19 79.97 -9.34
N LYS A 3 16.33 79.42 -8.13
CA LYS A 3 17.49 78.64 -7.70
C LYS A 3 17.55 77.33 -8.50
N ARG A 4 18.71 77.08 -9.12
CA ARG A 4 19.03 75.89 -9.90
C ARG A 4 19.01 74.67 -8.97
N LYS A 5 18.15 73.68 -9.24
CA LYS A 5 18.15 72.39 -8.51
C LYS A 5 19.40 71.60 -8.90
N GLU A 6 20.17 71.16 -7.91
CA GLU A 6 21.25 70.18 -8.11
C GLU A 6 20.66 68.81 -8.45
N PRO A 7 21.30 68.03 -9.35
CA PRO A 7 20.81 66.70 -9.70
C PRO A 7 21.11 65.70 -8.57
N THR A 8 20.08 64.97 -8.16
CA THR A 8 20.17 63.84 -7.23
C THR A 8 21.12 62.76 -7.78
N PRO A 9 22.04 62.20 -6.98
CA PRO A 9 22.93 61.15 -7.45
C PRO A 9 22.15 59.86 -7.67
N THR A 10 22.13 59.38 -8.91
CA THR A 10 21.57 58.09 -9.27
C THR A 10 22.51 57.01 -8.74
N VAL A 11 22.17 56.38 -7.62
CA VAL A 11 22.87 55.18 -7.16
C VAL A 11 22.37 54.02 -8.01
N GLU A 12 23.16 53.62 -9.01
CA GLU A 12 22.96 52.34 -9.68
C GLU A 12 23.15 51.23 -8.66
N ARG A 13 22.05 50.67 -8.15
CA ARG A 13 22.08 49.42 -7.40
C ARG A 13 22.26 48.30 -8.43
N SER A 14 23.48 47.83 -8.61
CA SER A 14 23.71 46.55 -9.26
C SER A 14 23.11 45.46 -8.38
N ILE A 15 21.93 44.96 -8.77
CA ILE A 15 21.37 43.74 -8.18
C ILE A 15 22.05 42.58 -8.90
N ALA A 16 23.30 42.31 -8.54
CA ALA A 16 23.93 41.04 -8.88
C ALA A 16 23.44 40.00 -7.87
N ALA A 17 22.89 38.89 -8.35
CA ALA A 17 22.62 37.74 -7.49
C ALA A 17 23.94 37.32 -6.82
N PRO A 18 23.96 37.05 -5.49
CA PRO A 18 25.16 36.55 -4.84
C PRO A 18 25.67 35.31 -5.60
N PRO A 19 26.99 35.13 -5.71
CA PRO A 19 27.56 34.03 -6.49
C PRO A 19 26.91 32.71 -6.04
N TYR A 20 26.45 31.90 -6.99
CA TYR A 20 25.88 30.56 -6.79
C TYR A 20 26.95 29.57 -6.31
N GLY A 21 27.54 29.87 -5.17
CA GLY A 21 28.60 29.14 -4.53
C GLY A 21 28.48 29.32 -3.02
N ALA A 22 27.28 29.13 -2.48
CA ALA A 22 27.17 28.85 -1.07
C ALA A 22 27.93 27.55 -0.81
N VAL A 23 29.03 27.63 -0.07
CA VAL A 23 29.76 26.47 0.43
C VAL A 23 28.85 25.81 1.47
N ALA A 24 27.92 24.97 1.00
CA ALA A 24 27.08 24.19 1.88
C ALA A 24 27.91 23.00 2.37
N SER A 25 28.33 23.02 3.64
CA SER A 25 28.78 21.81 4.32
C SER A 25 27.58 20.90 4.55
N GLY A 26 27.70 19.61 4.24
CA GLY A 26 26.68 18.63 4.58
C GLY A 26 26.40 18.65 6.08
N LEU A 27 25.13 18.51 6.46
CA LEU A 27 24.73 18.41 7.86
C LEU A 27 25.15 17.06 8.42
N SER A 28 25.76 17.05 9.59
CA SER A 28 26.04 15.85 10.38
C SER A 28 24.95 15.62 11.42
N ASP A 29 24.76 14.38 11.88
CA ASP A 29 23.88 14.06 13.01
C ASP A 29 24.23 14.89 14.26
N ASP A 30 25.51 15.20 14.43
CA ASP A 30 26.05 16.05 15.50
C ASP A 30 25.59 17.51 15.40
N ASP A 31 25.20 17.99 14.22
CA ASP A 31 24.60 19.32 14.05
C ASP A 31 23.15 19.34 14.55
N PHE A 32 22.40 18.25 14.36
CA PHE A 32 21.04 18.10 14.88
C PHE A 32 21.03 17.95 16.40
N HIS A 33 21.89 17.08 16.97
CA HIS A 33 21.95 16.88 18.42
C HIS A 33 22.40 18.13 19.19
N LYS A 34 23.30 18.93 18.61
CA LYS A 34 23.80 20.17 19.24
C LYS A 34 22.92 21.39 18.95
N GLY A 35 21.77 21.22 18.29
CA GLY A 35 20.85 22.33 17.99
C GLY A 35 21.44 23.38 17.04
N ARG A 36 22.43 23.01 16.22
CA ARG A 36 23.06 23.90 15.22
C ARG A 36 22.22 24.05 13.95
N VAL A 37 21.15 23.26 13.84
CA VAL A 37 20.14 23.31 12.77
C VAL A 37 18.82 23.73 13.38
N CYS A 38 18.07 24.58 12.68
CA CYS A 38 16.69 24.88 13.06
C CYS A 38 15.86 23.60 12.93
N THR A 39 15.47 23.02 14.08
CA THR A 39 14.65 21.81 14.14
C THR A 39 13.30 22.12 14.79
N THR A 40 12.27 21.43 14.33
CA THR A 40 10.96 21.41 14.97
C THR A 40 10.71 20.03 15.53
N HIS A 41 10.55 19.92 16.85
CA HIS A 41 10.13 18.67 17.48
C HIS A 41 8.61 18.65 17.60
N TRP A 42 7.99 17.62 17.05
CA TRP A 42 6.56 17.38 17.23
C TRP A 42 6.37 16.01 17.87
N ALA A 43 5.70 15.97 19.03
CA ALA A 43 5.18 14.73 19.56
C ALA A 43 3.85 14.46 18.84
N ALA A 44 3.85 13.45 17.97
CA ALA A 44 2.62 13.08 17.28
C ALA A 44 1.58 12.59 18.30
N ASP A 45 0.48 13.34 18.49
CA ASP A 45 -0.72 12.86 19.18
C ASP A 45 -1.45 11.87 18.26
N ALA A 46 -0.85 10.70 18.09
CA ALA A 46 -1.41 9.62 17.29
C ALA A 46 -2.57 8.98 18.07
N ARG A 47 -3.75 9.59 17.99
CA ARG A 47 -4.99 9.01 18.49
C ARG A 47 -5.43 7.90 17.54
N TYR A 48 -5.26 6.65 17.96
CA TYR A 48 -5.76 5.50 17.22
C TYR A 48 -7.26 5.36 17.48
N ALA A 49 -8.06 5.53 16.42
CA ALA A 49 -9.36 4.89 16.38
C ALA A 49 -9.10 3.41 16.09
N TRP A 50 -9.60 2.51 16.92
CA TRP A 50 -9.56 1.06 16.68
C TRP A 50 -10.57 0.66 15.60
N ASP A 51 -10.62 1.41 14.50
CA ASP A 51 -11.43 1.10 13.34
C ASP A 51 -10.55 0.45 12.26
N SER A 52 -11.20 -0.29 11.36
CA SER A 52 -10.53 -0.88 10.21
C SER A 52 -10.23 0.15 9.10
N GLY A 53 -10.59 1.42 9.30
CA GLY A 53 -10.57 2.45 8.27
C GLY A 53 -11.53 2.17 7.10
N ILE A 54 -11.64 3.16 6.21
CA ILE A 54 -12.59 3.11 5.07
C ILE A 54 -12.27 1.98 4.11
N ALA A 55 -10.99 1.76 3.81
CA ALA A 55 -10.58 0.77 2.81
C ALA A 55 -10.81 -0.67 3.29
N ILE A 56 -10.28 -1.03 4.47
CA ILE A 56 -10.42 -2.40 4.96
C ILE A 56 -11.85 -2.65 5.44
N GLY A 57 -12.52 -1.69 6.08
CA GLY A 57 -13.93 -1.83 6.46
C GLY A 57 -14.82 -2.26 5.29
N ARG A 58 -14.74 -1.53 4.16
CA ARG A 58 -15.51 -1.88 2.96
C ARG A 58 -15.06 -3.20 2.31
N TYR A 59 -13.76 -3.53 2.40
CA TYR A 59 -13.26 -4.83 1.93
C TYR A 59 -13.86 -6.00 2.72
N LEU A 60 -13.90 -5.89 4.05
CA LEU A 60 -14.50 -6.87 4.95
C LEU A 60 -16.02 -7.02 4.71
N GLU A 61 -16.74 -5.92 4.48
CA GLU A 61 -18.14 -5.96 4.03
C GLU A 61 -18.29 -6.70 2.69
N GLY A 62 -17.37 -6.49 1.75
CA GLY A 62 -17.30 -7.21 0.49
C GLY A 62 -17.14 -8.71 0.69
N LEU A 63 -16.19 -9.12 1.56
CA LEU A 63 -15.96 -10.53 1.91
C LEU A 63 -17.22 -11.17 2.51
N LYS A 64 -17.92 -10.45 3.41
CA LYS A 64 -19.20 -10.90 3.95
C LYS A 64 -20.25 -11.16 2.86
N ALA A 65 -20.28 -10.30 1.84
CA ALA A 65 -21.16 -10.44 0.68
C ALA A 65 -20.67 -11.48 -0.35
N GLY A 66 -19.52 -12.14 -0.14
CA GLY A 66 -18.91 -13.07 -1.09
C GLY A 66 -18.35 -12.39 -2.33
N ARG A 67 -17.79 -11.18 -2.18
CA ARG A 67 -17.24 -10.36 -3.27
C ARG A 67 -15.85 -9.88 -2.90
N LEU A 68 -14.92 -9.94 -3.85
CA LEU A 68 -13.62 -9.30 -3.71
C LEU A 68 -13.68 -7.87 -4.23
N LEU A 69 -13.36 -6.92 -3.35
CA LEU A 69 -13.34 -5.51 -3.68
C LEU A 69 -11.89 -5.01 -3.78
N ALA A 70 -11.65 -4.21 -4.82
CA ALA A 70 -10.41 -3.52 -5.09
C ALA A 70 -10.69 -2.03 -5.29
N VAL A 71 -9.62 -1.25 -5.39
CA VAL A 71 -9.68 0.17 -5.72
C VAL A 71 -8.79 0.48 -6.92
N GLU A 72 -9.30 1.29 -7.84
CA GLU A 72 -8.62 1.75 -9.04
C GLU A 72 -8.17 3.21 -8.86
N CYS A 73 -6.87 3.46 -9.07
CA CYS A 73 -6.36 4.82 -9.16
C CYS A 73 -6.76 5.45 -10.51
N ARG A 74 -7.57 6.51 -10.50
CA ARG A 74 -8.01 7.20 -11.73
C ARG A 74 -6.91 7.92 -12.53
N LYS A 75 -5.66 7.94 -12.03
CA LYS A 75 -4.51 8.53 -12.75
C LYS A 75 -3.66 7.48 -13.47
N CYS A 76 -3.28 6.41 -12.78
CA CYS A 76 -2.44 5.34 -13.34
C CYS A 76 -3.21 4.06 -13.69
N HIS A 77 -4.54 4.04 -13.48
CA HIS A 77 -5.43 2.91 -13.70
C HIS A 77 -5.05 1.61 -12.98
N ARG A 78 -4.19 1.71 -11.97
CA ARG A 78 -3.78 0.56 -11.17
C ARG A 78 -4.94 0.14 -10.25
N VAL A 79 -5.32 -1.13 -10.35
CA VAL A 79 -6.35 -1.78 -9.54
C VAL A 79 -5.67 -2.57 -8.42
N MET A 80 -5.91 -2.19 -7.17
CA MET A 80 -5.21 -2.72 -6.00
C MET A 80 -6.14 -3.50 -5.09
N ILE A 81 -5.68 -4.70 -4.71
CA ILE A 81 -6.26 -5.58 -3.71
C ILE A 81 -5.12 -6.11 -2.82
N PRO A 82 -5.25 -6.11 -1.48
CA PRO A 82 -6.29 -5.45 -0.69
C PRO A 82 -6.39 -3.94 -0.97
N PRO A 83 -7.58 -3.33 -0.84
CA PRO A 83 -7.77 -1.93 -1.20
C PRO A 83 -7.06 -0.98 -0.24
N ARG A 84 -6.69 0.20 -0.74
CA ARG A 84 -5.99 1.25 0.00
C ARG A 84 -6.61 2.61 -0.31
N MET A 85 -6.61 3.55 0.63
CA MET A 85 -7.15 4.91 0.39
C MET A 85 -6.18 5.85 -0.35
N PHE A 86 -4.95 5.41 -0.60
CA PHE A 86 -3.89 6.24 -1.18
C PHE A 86 -3.07 5.47 -2.21
N CYS A 87 -2.73 6.13 -3.32
CA CYS A 87 -1.88 5.57 -4.36
C CYS A 87 -0.42 5.95 -4.10
N GLU A 88 0.41 4.95 -3.79
CA GLU A 88 1.84 5.14 -3.51
C GLU A 88 2.65 5.61 -4.73
N LEU A 89 2.15 5.39 -5.95
CA LEU A 89 2.85 5.79 -7.19
C LEU A 89 2.47 7.20 -7.65
N CYS A 90 1.22 7.61 -7.43
CA CYS A 90 0.69 8.89 -7.88
C CYS A 90 0.61 9.94 -6.77
N PHE A 91 0.89 9.54 -5.53
CA PHE A 91 0.77 10.35 -4.31
C PHE A 91 -0.58 11.05 -4.18
N ARG A 92 -1.68 10.31 -4.39
CA ARG A 92 -3.05 10.86 -4.36
C ARG A 92 -4.04 9.94 -3.66
N PRO A 93 -5.14 10.48 -3.11
CA PRO A 93 -6.26 9.67 -2.63
C PRO A 93 -6.89 8.83 -3.76
N ILE A 94 -7.44 7.67 -3.38
CA ILE A 94 -8.14 6.74 -4.28
C ILE A 94 -9.56 6.50 -3.79
N ASP A 95 -10.52 6.61 -4.71
CA ASP A 95 -11.95 6.41 -4.49
C ASP A 95 -12.62 5.52 -5.56
N GLY A 96 -11.85 4.94 -6.49
CA GLY A 96 -12.33 4.12 -7.60
C GLY A 96 -12.67 2.69 -7.23
N TRP A 97 -13.70 2.48 -6.40
CA TRP A 97 -14.10 1.13 -5.97
C TRP A 97 -14.57 0.26 -7.12
N ARG A 98 -14.05 -0.97 -7.18
CA ARG A 98 -14.38 -1.95 -8.21
C ARG A 98 -14.41 -3.36 -7.64
N GLN A 99 -15.36 -4.16 -8.10
CA GLN A 99 -15.37 -5.60 -7.81
C GLN A 99 -14.42 -6.33 -8.78
N VAL A 100 -13.57 -7.20 -8.24
CA VAL A 100 -12.68 -8.09 -9.00
C VAL A 100 -13.19 -9.53 -8.95
N LYS A 101 -12.59 -10.42 -9.74
CA LYS A 101 -13.03 -11.81 -9.82
C LYS A 101 -12.59 -12.60 -8.60
N ASP A 102 -13.27 -13.71 -8.35
CA ASP A 102 -12.91 -14.72 -7.36
C ASP A 102 -11.95 -15.79 -7.92
N THR A 103 -11.26 -15.45 -8.99
CA THR A 103 -10.28 -16.29 -9.70
C THR A 103 -8.93 -15.58 -9.71
N GLY A 104 -7.86 -16.35 -9.84
CA GLY A 104 -6.51 -15.81 -9.84
C GLY A 104 -5.46 -16.85 -10.20
N ILE A 105 -4.20 -16.45 -10.05
CA ILE A 105 -3.03 -17.26 -10.36
C ILE A 105 -2.13 -17.32 -9.13
N ILE A 106 -1.59 -18.51 -8.83
CA ILE A 106 -0.57 -18.68 -7.79
C ILE A 106 0.70 -17.96 -8.24
N ASN A 107 1.05 -16.85 -7.58
CA ASN A 107 2.31 -16.14 -7.81
C ASN A 107 3.47 -16.86 -7.11
N THR A 108 3.28 -17.21 -5.84
CA THR A 108 4.25 -17.96 -5.05
C THR A 108 3.55 -18.72 -3.93
N PHE A 109 4.17 -19.80 -3.43
CA PHE A 109 3.62 -20.61 -2.34
C PHE A 109 4.72 -21.26 -1.51
N SER A 110 4.36 -21.71 -0.30
CA SER A 110 5.22 -22.52 0.56
C SER A 110 4.48 -23.78 1.00
N LEU A 111 5.22 -24.87 1.26
CA LEU A 111 4.70 -26.08 1.88
C LEU A 111 5.10 -26.08 3.36
N CYS A 112 4.15 -25.74 4.22
CA CYS A 112 4.38 -25.60 5.66
C CYS A 112 3.99 -26.88 6.40
N TYR A 113 4.98 -27.65 6.85
CA TYR A 113 4.79 -28.87 7.69
C TYR A 113 4.81 -28.60 9.19
N VAL A 114 5.00 -27.33 9.58
CA VAL A 114 5.00 -26.88 10.97
C VAL A 114 3.97 -25.77 11.10
N THR A 115 3.03 -25.94 12.02
CA THR A 115 1.98 -24.97 12.32
C THR A 115 2.54 -23.79 13.13
N TRP A 116 1.74 -22.73 13.28
CA TRP A 116 2.14 -21.54 14.04
C TRP A 116 2.45 -21.84 15.52
N ASP A 117 1.87 -22.91 16.08
CA ASP A 117 2.09 -23.40 17.44
C ASP A 117 3.17 -24.49 17.52
N VAL A 118 4.04 -24.57 16.51
CA VAL A 118 5.24 -25.43 16.46
C VAL A 118 4.90 -26.93 16.48
N LYS A 119 3.71 -27.32 16.01
CA LYS A 119 3.34 -28.73 15.85
C LYS A 119 3.66 -29.21 14.44
N ARG A 120 4.23 -30.42 14.35
CA ARG A 120 4.46 -31.09 13.07
C ARG A 120 3.17 -31.70 12.56
N ILE A 121 2.84 -31.42 11.31
CA ILE A 121 1.67 -31.97 10.61
C ILE A 121 2.13 -32.88 9.46
N LYS A 122 1.35 -33.92 9.19
CA LYS A 122 1.64 -34.88 8.09
C LYS A 122 1.35 -34.27 6.73
N GLU A 123 0.21 -33.59 6.62
CA GLU A 123 -0.21 -32.87 5.43
C GLU A 123 0.18 -31.40 5.58
N PRO A 124 0.93 -30.82 4.63
CA PRO A 124 1.38 -29.44 4.74
C PRO A 124 0.22 -28.48 4.50
N GLN A 125 0.23 -27.36 5.22
CA GLN A 125 -0.54 -26.18 4.84
C GLN A 125 0.16 -25.50 3.67
N ILE A 126 -0.62 -24.95 2.74
CA ILE A 126 -0.10 -24.35 1.51
C ILE A 126 -0.49 -22.87 1.47
N PRO A 127 0.16 -22.00 2.26
CA PRO A 127 -0.01 -20.56 2.10
C PRO A 127 0.59 -20.13 0.76
N ALA A 128 -0.18 -19.32 0.02
CA ALA A 128 0.20 -18.79 -1.28
C ALA A 128 -0.19 -17.33 -1.42
N VAL A 129 0.57 -16.60 -2.24
CA VAL A 129 0.16 -15.29 -2.76
C VAL A 129 -0.56 -15.55 -4.07
N ILE A 130 -1.80 -15.08 -4.16
CA ILE A 130 -2.68 -15.30 -5.30
C ILE A 130 -2.92 -13.96 -5.98
N GLU A 131 -2.38 -13.80 -7.18
CA GLU A 131 -2.69 -12.65 -8.03
C GLU A 131 -4.13 -12.75 -8.52
N ILE A 132 -4.92 -11.70 -8.28
CA ILE A 132 -6.37 -11.74 -8.51
C ILE A 132 -6.72 -11.24 -9.90
N ASP A 133 -7.54 -12.00 -10.62
CA ASP A 133 -8.01 -11.62 -11.94
C ASP A 133 -8.86 -10.34 -11.86
N GLY A 134 -8.48 -9.35 -12.67
CA GLY A 134 -9.08 -8.01 -12.66
C GLY A 134 -8.40 -7.02 -11.74
N ALA A 135 -7.39 -7.44 -10.97
CA ALA A 135 -6.44 -6.55 -10.33
C ALA A 135 -5.25 -6.26 -11.27
N SER A 136 -4.44 -5.25 -10.94
CA SER A 136 -3.19 -4.99 -11.68
C SER A 136 -2.14 -6.06 -11.41
N PRO A 137 -1.16 -6.25 -12.33
CA PRO A 137 -0.11 -7.24 -12.16
C PRO A 137 0.59 -7.16 -10.79
N GLY A 138 0.81 -8.31 -10.17
CA GLY A 138 1.40 -8.42 -8.83
C GLY A 138 0.47 -8.07 -7.66
N MET A 139 -0.78 -7.64 -7.91
CA MET A 139 -1.76 -7.40 -6.85
C MET A 139 -2.50 -8.69 -6.51
N GLY A 140 -2.35 -9.10 -5.27
CA GLY A 140 -2.84 -10.39 -4.81
C GLY A 140 -3.11 -10.42 -3.32
N ILE A 141 -3.74 -11.51 -2.89
CA ILE A 141 -4.00 -11.79 -1.49
C ILE A 141 -3.20 -13.00 -1.04
N MET A 142 -2.77 -13.00 0.22
CA MET A 142 -2.19 -14.19 0.84
C MET A 142 -3.34 -15.07 1.35
N HIS A 143 -3.40 -16.32 0.90
CA HIS A 143 -4.41 -17.28 1.33
C HIS A 143 -3.93 -18.73 1.22
N LEU A 144 -4.65 -19.65 1.85
CA LEU A 144 -4.41 -21.10 1.73
C LEU A 144 -4.92 -21.65 0.40
N ILE A 145 -4.11 -22.54 -0.19
CA ILE A 145 -4.50 -23.44 -1.28
C ILE A 145 -5.02 -24.76 -0.69
N GLY A 146 -6.08 -25.31 -1.28
CA GLY A 146 -6.68 -26.58 -0.86
C GLY A 146 -7.29 -27.34 -2.03
N GLY A 147 -7.69 -28.59 -1.77
CA GLY A 147 -8.30 -29.46 -2.78
C GLY A 147 -7.34 -29.94 -3.88
N ILE A 148 -6.03 -29.97 -3.61
CA ILE A 148 -4.99 -30.46 -4.52
C ILE A 148 -3.89 -31.17 -3.70
N ASP A 149 -3.27 -32.19 -4.29
CA ASP A 149 -2.06 -32.81 -3.74
C ASP A 149 -0.94 -31.75 -3.61
N PRO A 150 -0.35 -31.55 -2.41
CA PRO A 150 0.79 -30.65 -2.22
C PRO A 150 1.90 -30.80 -3.25
N LYS A 151 2.14 -32.02 -3.74
CA LYS A 151 3.17 -32.32 -4.76
C LYS A 151 2.82 -31.80 -6.14
N SER A 152 1.55 -31.48 -6.40
CA SER A 152 1.05 -31.01 -7.69
C SER A 152 0.92 -29.48 -7.76
N VAL A 153 1.05 -28.76 -6.65
CA VAL A 153 0.97 -27.29 -6.64
C VAL A 153 2.14 -26.68 -7.40
N ARG A 154 1.85 -25.72 -8.29
CA ARG A 154 2.86 -25.04 -9.13
C ARG A 154 2.56 -23.54 -9.18
N ILE A 155 3.63 -22.75 -9.28
CA ILE A 155 3.54 -21.33 -9.64
C ILE A 155 2.90 -21.21 -11.04
N GLY A 156 2.03 -20.23 -11.24
CA GLY A 156 1.29 -20.02 -12.48
C GLY A 156 -0.02 -20.81 -12.58
N MET A 157 -0.35 -21.64 -11.60
CA MET A 157 -1.60 -22.40 -11.60
C MET A 157 -2.82 -21.48 -11.38
N LYS A 158 -3.87 -21.68 -12.19
CA LYS A 158 -5.15 -20.97 -12.03
C LYS A 158 -5.93 -21.56 -10.87
N VAL A 159 -6.46 -20.68 -10.03
CA VAL A 159 -7.19 -21.04 -8.81
C VAL A 159 -8.44 -20.19 -8.63
N ARG A 160 -9.45 -20.75 -7.97
CA ARG A 160 -10.71 -20.09 -7.63
C ARG A 160 -10.98 -20.20 -6.14
N ALA A 161 -11.51 -19.12 -5.56
CA ALA A 161 -11.91 -19.08 -4.15
C ALA A 161 -13.06 -20.05 -3.87
N VAL A 162 -12.94 -20.79 -2.78
CA VAL A 162 -14.02 -21.58 -2.18
C VAL A 162 -14.52 -20.80 -0.97
N TRP A 163 -15.75 -20.32 -1.06
CA TRP A 163 -16.36 -19.47 -0.03
C TRP A 163 -17.13 -20.31 0.99
N LYS A 164 -17.18 -19.83 2.24
CA LYS A 164 -18.16 -20.29 3.23
C LYS A 164 -19.59 -20.08 2.71
N PRO A 165 -20.59 -20.85 3.20
CA PRO A 165 -22.01 -20.53 2.99
C PRO A 165 -22.31 -19.08 3.41
N ALA A 166 -23.20 -18.40 2.69
CA ALA A 166 -23.46 -16.97 2.90
C ALA A 166 -23.89 -16.62 4.35
N ALA A 167 -24.58 -17.54 5.03
CA ALA A 167 -25.03 -17.37 6.41
C ALA A 167 -23.89 -17.42 7.45
N GLU A 168 -22.74 -18.01 7.10
CA GLU A 168 -21.59 -18.18 8.00
C GLU A 168 -20.50 -17.13 7.79
N ARG A 169 -20.72 -16.18 6.86
CA ARG A 169 -19.74 -15.13 6.55
C ARG A 169 -19.84 -14.00 7.55
N GLU A 170 -18.72 -13.63 8.13
CA GLU A 170 -18.64 -12.63 9.21
C GLU A 170 -17.98 -11.33 8.78
N GLY A 171 -17.45 -11.27 7.55
CA GLY A 171 -16.63 -10.17 7.07
C GLY A 171 -15.18 -10.35 7.48
N ALA A 172 -14.65 -11.57 7.30
CA ALA A 172 -13.26 -11.91 7.59
C ALA A 172 -12.59 -12.49 6.35
N ILE A 173 -11.26 -12.41 6.26
CA ILE A 173 -10.52 -13.04 5.14
C ILE A 173 -10.78 -14.56 5.08
N THR A 174 -11.05 -15.17 6.24
CA THR A 174 -11.43 -16.57 6.43
C THR A 174 -12.85 -16.90 5.96
N ASP A 175 -13.63 -15.93 5.47
CA ASP A 175 -14.87 -16.20 4.72
C ASP A 175 -14.57 -16.93 3.41
N ILE A 176 -13.33 -16.80 2.91
CA ILE A 176 -12.76 -17.71 1.93
C ILE A 176 -12.13 -18.87 2.72
N LEU A 177 -12.59 -20.10 2.47
CA LEU A 177 -12.06 -21.29 3.13
C LEU A 177 -10.66 -21.62 2.60
N TYR A 178 -10.52 -21.67 1.29
CA TYR A 178 -9.27 -21.92 0.57
C TYR A 178 -9.47 -21.62 -0.92
N TRP A 179 -8.38 -21.65 -1.67
CA TRP A 179 -8.39 -21.56 -3.12
C TRP A 179 -8.05 -22.91 -3.73
N ARG A 180 -8.81 -23.33 -4.73
CA ARG A 180 -8.60 -24.61 -5.42
C ARG A 180 -8.30 -24.41 -6.91
N PRO A 181 -7.54 -25.31 -7.55
CA PRO A 181 -7.39 -25.30 -9.00
C PRO A 181 -8.74 -25.45 -9.73
N PHE A 182 -8.85 -24.87 -10.93
CA PHE A 182 -10.02 -24.99 -11.81
C PHE A 182 -9.64 -25.00 -13.30
#